data_AF-A0AAU8E1L8-F1
#
_entry.id   AF-A0AAU8E1L8-F1
#
_cell.length_a   1.000
_cell.length_b   1.000
_cell.length_c   1.000
_cell.angle_alpha   90.00
_cell.angle_beta   90.00
_cell.angle_gamma   90.00
#
_symmetry.space_group_name_H-M   'P 1'
#
loop_
_entity.id
_entity.type
_entity.pdbx_description
1 polymer ?
#
loop_
_entity_poly.entity_id
_entity_poly.type
_entity_poly.pdbx_seq_one_letter_code
_entity_poly.pdbx_strand_id
1 'polypeptide(L)'
;MALSAVDANGRPVILSPSVYHSVRLINYKTGELLADGWEAGAPNRFSQALYGVSLEWKEESAPFNPYVRIINYWVSSSIAQDVQIGAVVILNDNVIRSNNTTVGHKFDSSVFIEAQPPVTYDLTRFHLDSVESYPAQATTVTHFYLSLNVDGQQLKLIGWSSKAETGYGVFSRSTKALEMRGFYPDSDFWWRSLCHVASVDEQEVYLVLPPEREVNRPQLHRVVVNDRKGMLSIVQASTLDFTEDVHVGNEGAFYFTVYDVYGNGHDLGLRVDKSVVPSTFALVKG
;
A
#
# COMPACT_ATOMS: atom_id res chain seq x y z
N MET A 1 17.79 14.69 -6.41
CA MET A 1 18.64 15.91 -6.41
C MET A 1 20.11 15.49 -6.34
N ALA A 2 21.01 16.17 -7.05
CA ALA A 2 22.46 15.95 -6.96
C ALA A 2 23.14 17.15 -6.27
N LEU A 3 24.00 16.87 -5.30
CA LEU A 3 24.73 17.86 -4.52
C LEU A 3 26.24 17.65 -4.72
N SER A 4 26.95 18.71 -5.05
CA SER A 4 28.40 18.74 -5.23
C SER A 4 28.95 20.08 -4.78
N ALA A 5 30.20 20.12 -4.32
CA ALA A 5 30.88 21.35 -3.97
C ALA A 5 32.29 21.39 -4.54
N VAL A 6 32.80 22.61 -4.70
CA VAL A 6 34.18 22.89 -5.09
C VAL A 6 34.82 23.83 -4.07
N ASP A 7 36.14 23.73 -3.92
CA ASP A 7 36.92 24.68 -3.13
C ASP A 7 37.13 26.02 -3.88
N ALA A 8 37.84 26.96 -3.26
CA ALA A 8 38.16 28.26 -3.85
C ALA A 8 38.98 28.18 -5.16
N ASN A 9 39.62 27.04 -5.44
CA ASN A 9 40.37 26.78 -6.66
C ASN A 9 39.56 26.00 -7.71
N GLY A 10 38.27 25.75 -7.44
CA GLY A 10 37.40 24.97 -8.31
C GLY A 10 37.60 23.46 -8.22
N ARG A 11 38.33 22.96 -7.21
CA ARG A 11 38.56 21.51 -7.04
C ARG A 11 37.38 20.85 -6.33
N PRO A 12 36.88 19.69 -6.79
CA PRO A 12 35.79 18.98 -6.14
C PRO A 12 36.12 18.62 -4.68
N VAL A 13 35.15 18.81 -3.79
CA VAL A 13 35.28 18.51 -2.36
C VAL A 13 34.23 17.48 -1.96
N ILE A 14 34.63 16.54 -1.10
CA ILE A 14 33.70 15.57 -0.50
C ILE A 14 32.89 16.27 0.58
N LEU A 15 31.57 16.19 0.47
CA LEU A 15 30.65 16.81 1.41
C LEU A 15 30.53 15.99 2.70
N SER A 16 30.55 16.68 3.84
CA SER A 16 30.32 16.08 5.15
C SER A 16 28.83 15.74 5.36
N PRO A 17 28.51 14.78 6.24
CA PRO A 17 27.13 14.47 6.62
C PRO A 17 26.32 15.66 7.12
N SER A 18 26.95 16.58 7.86
CA SER A 18 26.28 17.79 8.33
C SER A 18 25.70 18.64 7.19
N VAL A 19 26.38 18.70 6.04
CA VAL A 19 25.92 19.49 4.89
C VAL A 19 24.76 18.80 4.20
N TYR A 20 24.90 17.54 3.79
CA TYR A 20 23.84 16.88 3.03
C TYR A 20 22.59 16.54 3.87
N HIS A 21 22.72 16.37 5.20
CA HIS A 21 21.54 16.26 6.09
C HIS A 21 20.82 17.59 6.33
N SER A 22 21.46 18.73 6.03
CA SER A 22 20.83 20.05 6.13
C SER A 22 19.94 20.41 4.94
N VAL A 23 19.99 19.63 3.85
CA VAL A 23 19.24 19.92 2.62
C VAL A 23 17.74 19.93 2.90
N ARG A 24 17.06 20.97 2.45
CA ARG A 24 15.59 21.10 2.46
C ARG A 24 15.12 21.60 1.11
N LEU A 25 13.91 21.18 0.70
CA LEU A 25 13.27 21.69 -0.51
C LEU A 25 12.58 23.02 -0.23
N ILE A 26 12.65 23.93 -1.19
CA ILE A 26 12.08 25.29 -1.11
C ILE A 26 11.22 25.57 -2.34
N ASN A 27 10.22 26.43 -2.18
CA ASN A 27 9.58 27.05 -3.34
C ASN A 27 10.61 27.97 -4.01
N TYR A 28 10.86 27.74 -5.30
CA TYR A 28 11.89 28.46 -6.04
C TYR A 28 11.64 29.97 -6.04
N LYS A 29 10.38 30.39 -6.22
CA LYS A 29 10.03 31.81 -6.34
C LYS A 29 10.15 32.57 -5.02
N THR A 30 9.73 31.97 -3.91
CA THR A 30 9.72 32.65 -2.60
C THR A 30 11.00 32.40 -1.80
N GLY A 31 11.69 31.28 -2.04
CA GLY A 31 12.86 30.87 -1.26
C GLY A 31 12.54 30.30 0.12
N GLU A 32 11.26 30.14 0.43
CA GLU A 32 10.74 29.55 1.67
C GLU A 32 10.60 28.03 1.53
N LEU A 33 10.55 27.32 2.66
CA LEU A 33 10.28 25.88 2.67
C LEU A 33 8.96 25.56 1.96
N LEU A 34 8.86 24.37 1.37
CA LEU A 34 7.59 23.92 0.80
C LEU A 34 6.48 23.96 1.87
N ALA A 35 5.36 24.59 1.50
CA ALA A 35 4.20 24.84 2.33
C ALA A 35 2.95 24.92 1.43
N ASP A 36 1.81 25.34 1.99
CA ASP A 36 0.56 25.60 1.25
C ASP A 36 0.08 24.40 0.42
N GLY A 37 0.07 23.22 1.06
CA GLY A 37 -0.36 21.97 0.44
C GLY A 37 0.77 21.17 -0.22
N TRP A 38 1.98 21.71 -0.29
CA TRP A 38 3.17 20.97 -0.71
C TRP A 38 3.99 20.52 0.49
N GLU A 39 4.47 19.28 0.42
CA GLU A 39 5.37 18.74 1.44
C GLU A 39 6.48 17.90 0.80
N ALA A 40 7.64 17.89 1.47
CA ALA A 40 8.76 17.02 1.13
C ALA A 40 8.94 15.97 2.22
N GLY A 41 8.91 14.71 1.82
CA GLY A 41 9.10 13.55 2.69
C GLY A 41 10.34 12.74 2.34
N ALA A 42 10.64 11.80 3.23
CA ALA A 42 11.58 10.73 2.95
C ALA A 42 11.03 9.79 1.86
N PRO A 43 11.90 8.98 1.21
CA PRO A 43 11.47 7.86 0.38
C PRO A 43 10.33 7.04 0.97
N ASN A 44 9.24 6.90 0.23
CA ASN A 44 8.10 6.06 0.61
C ASN A 44 8.09 4.77 -0.24
N ARG A 45 7.06 3.94 -0.04
CA ARG A 45 6.92 2.61 -0.68
C ARG A 45 6.36 2.65 -2.11
N PHE A 46 5.95 3.82 -2.62
CA PHE A 46 5.35 3.96 -3.94
C PHE A 46 6.43 3.97 -5.03
N SER A 47 6.05 3.70 -6.28
CA SER A 47 6.97 3.74 -7.42
C SER A 47 7.31 5.17 -7.81
N GLN A 48 8.59 5.38 -8.13
CA GLN A 48 9.10 6.65 -8.65
C GLN A 48 8.70 6.89 -10.12
N ALA A 49 8.14 5.88 -10.79
CA ALA A 49 7.66 6.01 -12.17
C ALA A 49 6.36 6.81 -12.20
N LEU A 50 6.31 7.80 -13.09
CA LEU A 50 5.07 8.49 -13.45
C LEU A 50 4.15 7.52 -14.22
N TYR A 51 2.84 7.75 -14.14
CA TYR A 51 1.83 7.03 -14.93
C TYR A 51 2.23 7.02 -16.42
N GLY A 52 2.28 5.83 -17.04
CA GLY A 52 2.66 5.66 -18.45
C GLY A 52 4.16 5.42 -18.73
N VAL A 53 5.01 5.37 -17.70
CA VAL A 53 6.42 4.96 -17.85
C VAL A 53 6.58 3.47 -17.52
N SER A 54 7.21 2.72 -18.43
CA SER A 54 7.46 1.28 -18.26
C SER A 54 8.20 0.99 -16.95
N LEU A 55 7.68 0.01 -16.19
CA LEU A 55 8.30 -0.51 -14.97
C LEU A 55 9.53 -1.39 -15.25
N GLU A 56 10.12 -1.38 -16.44
CA GLU A 56 11.32 -2.17 -16.73
C GLU A 56 12.54 -1.60 -15.98
N TRP A 57 12.78 -2.20 -14.81
CA TRP A 57 13.92 -1.98 -13.95
C TRP A 57 15.23 -2.27 -14.67
N LYS A 58 15.95 -1.21 -15.03
CA LYS A 58 17.40 -1.20 -14.81
C LYS A 58 17.71 -0.09 -13.83
N GLU A 59 17.97 -0.47 -12.59
CA GLU A 59 18.89 0.31 -11.77
C GLU A 59 20.26 0.23 -12.47
N GLU A 60 20.49 1.10 -13.46
CA GLU A 60 21.86 1.45 -13.79
C GLU A 60 22.40 2.15 -12.55
N SER A 61 23.20 1.42 -11.78
CA SER A 61 24.01 2.02 -10.74
C SER A 61 24.88 3.06 -11.42
N ALA A 62 24.47 4.33 -11.29
CA ALA A 62 25.24 5.45 -11.79
C ALA A 62 26.69 5.28 -11.26
N PRO A 63 27.71 5.47 -12.11
CA PRO A 63 29.10 5.26 -11.70
C PRO A 63 29.37 6.00 -10.40
N PHE A 64 29.93 5.30 -9.41
CA PHE A 64 30.20 5.85 -8.09
C PHE A 64 31.11 7.07 -8.20
N ASN A 65 30.56 8.26 -7.96
CA ASN A 65 31.32 9.50 -7.88
C ASN A 65 31.34 9.98 -6.41
N PRO A 66 32.49 9.90 -5.71
CA PRO A 66 32.56 10.28 -4.30
C PRO A 66 32.33 11.78 -4.04
N TYR A 67 32.42 12.62 -5.08
CA TYR A 67 32.24 14.07 -5.01
C TYR A 67 30.80 14.52 -5.29
N VAL A 68 29.91 13.59 -5.64
CA VAL A 68 28.49 13.85 -5.85
C VAL A 68 27.68 13.06 -4.83
N ARG A 69 26.72 13.73 -4.19
CA ARG A 69 25.74 13.10 -3.32
C ARG A 69 24.36 13.22 -3.93
N ILE A 70 23.76 12.06 -4.21
CA ILE A 70 22.38 11.99 -4.67
C ILE A 70 21.49 11.88 -3.44
N ILE A 71 20.55 12.82 -3.31
CA ILE A 71 19.53 12.83 -2.26
C ILE A 71 18.17 12.72 -2.93
N ASN A 72 17.39 11.73 -2.49
CA ASN A 72 16.06 11.46 -2.99
C ASN A 72 15.02 11.99 -2.00
N TYR A 73 14.09 12.79 -2.51
CA TYR A 73 12.94 13.29 -1.78
C TYR A 73 11.68 12.85 -2.49
N TRP A 74 10.67 12.52 -1.70
CA TRP A 74 9.31 12.43 -2.21
C TRP A 74 8.63 13.76 -2.00
N VAL A 75 7.89 14.20 -3.00
CA VAL A 75 7.12 15.43 -2.93
C VAL A 75 5.67 15.08 -3.17
N SER A 76 4.81 15.45 -2.24
CA SER A 76 3.35 15.31 -2.34
C SER A 76 2.69 16.67 -2.39
N SER A 77 1.51 16.70 -3.01
CA SER A 77 0.65 17.87 -3.05
C SER A 77 -0.77 17.48 -2.64
N SER A 78 -1.41 18.33 -1.83
CA SER A 78 -2.85 18.27 -1.56
C SER A 78 -3.67 19.20 -2.45
N ILE A 79 -3.02 19.91 -3.37
CA ILE A 79 -3.63 20.87 -4.30
C ILE A 79 -3.23 20.58 -5.75
N ALA A 80 -4.15 20.80 -6.70
CA ALA A 80 -3.88 20.69 -8.13
C ALA A 80 -3.29 22.00 -8.67
N GLN A 81 -2.09 22.34 -8.21
CA GLN A 81 -1.31 23.48 -8.69
C GLN A 81 0.09 23.01 -9.04
N ASP A 82 0.82 23.82 -9.79
CA ASP A 82 2.21 23.52 -10.13
C ASP A 82 3.17 24.26 -9.22
N VAL A 83 4.32 23.66 -8.96
CA VAL A 83 5.36 24.29 -8.16
C VAL A 83 6.72 24.12 -8.82
N GLN A 84 7.51 25.18 -8.77
CA GLN A 84 8.92 25.12 -9.09
C GLN A 84 9.69 24.95 -7.78
N ILE A 85 10.45 23.88 -7.66
CA ILE A 85 11.14 23.47 -6.44
C ILE A 85 12.63 23.70 -6.60
N GLY A 86 13.20 24.48 -5.68
CA GLY A 86 14.63 24.58 -5.46
C GLY A 86 15.05 23.82 -4.20
N ALA A 87 16.31 24.00 -3.80
CA ALA A 87 16.83 23.49 -2.56
C ALA A 87 17.57 24.57 -1.77
N VAL A 88 17.59 24.39 -0.46
CA VAL A 88 18.44 25.13 0.48
C VAL A 88 19.36 24.16 1.21
N VAL A 89 20.59 24.57 1.44
CA VAL A 89 21.61 23.81 2.17
C VAL A 89 22.40 24.74 3.07
N ILE A 90 22.83 24.24 4.22
CA ILE A 90 23.71 24.95 5.15
C ILE A 90 25.15 24.46 4.96
N LEU A 91 26.05 25.38 4.63
CA LEU A 91 27.48 25.12 4.48
C LEU A 91 28.26 26.16 5.27
N ASN A 92 29.02 25.72 6.29
CA ASN A 92 29.79 26.60 7.17
C ASN A 92 28.95 27.77 7.70
N ASP A 93 27.78 27.45 8.27
CA ASP A 93 26.78 28.40 8.80
C ASP A 93 26.17 29.37 7.77
N ASN A 94 26.50 29.23 6.48
CA ASN A 94 25.91 30.01 5.40
C ASN A 94 24.74 29.25 4.76
N VAL A 95 23.65 29.98 4.52
CA VAL A 95 22.47 29.45 3.84
C VAL A 95 22.63 29.64 2.33
N ILE A 96 22.79 28.53 1.61
CA ILE A 96 22.92 28.50 0.15
C ILE A 96 21.61 28.02 -0.45
N ARG A 97 21.05 28.78 -1.39
CA ARG A 97 19.80 28.49 -2.10
C ARG A 97 20.07 28.33 -3.59
N SER A 98 19.37 27.38 -4.20
CA SER A 98 19.44 27.13 -5.64
C SER A 98 18.50 28.01 -6.48
N ASN A 99 17.90 29.04 -5.89
CA ASN A 99 16.96 29.95 -6.55
C ASN A 99 17.57 31.32 -6.90
N ASN A 100 18.88 31.37 -7.11
CA ASN A 100 19.61 32.54 -7.56
C ASN A 100 19.58 33.75 -6.58
N THR A 101 19.24 33.50 -5.31
CA THR A 101 19.14 34.56 -4.27
C THR A 101 20.32 34.61 -3.29
N THR A 102 21.22 33.61 -3.30
CA THR A 102 22.38 33.61 -2.41
C THR A 102 23.36 34.72 -2.78
N VAL A 103 23.69 35.57 -1.80
CA VAL A 103 24.63 36.67 -1.95
C VAL A 103 26.04 36.13 -2.17
N GLY A 104 26.76 36.67 -3.16
CA GLY A 104 28.14 36.28 -3.49
C GLY A 104 28.28 35.04 -4.37
N HIS A 105 27.37 34.06 -4.23
CA HIS A 105 27.37 32.84 -5.03
C HIS A 105 25.96 32.54 -5.55
N LYS A 106 25.77 32.64 -6.87
CA LYS A 106 24.49 32.44 -7.53
C LYS A 106 24.38 31.02 -8.06
N PHE A 107 23.39 30.29 -7.57
CA PHE A 107 23.03 28.95 -8.05
C PHE A 107 21.60 29.00 -8.57
N ASP A 108 21.40 28.55 -9.81
CA ASP A 108 20.07 28.44 -10.43
C ASP A 108 19.84 26.99 -10.84
N SER A 109 19.10 26.26 -10.01
CA SER A 109 18.76 24.86 -10.23
C SER A 109 17.42 24.56 -9.58
N SER A 110 16.51 24.04 -10.37
CA SER A 110 15.16 23.71 -9.94
C SER A 110 14.54 22.59 -10.77
N VAL A 111 13.47 22.02 -10.24
CA VAL A 111 12.57 21.11 -10.95
C VAL A 111 11.17 21.70 -10.92
N PHE A 112 10.47 21.58 -12.03
CA PHE A 112 9.05 21.92 -12.11
C PHE A 112 8.22 20.67 -11.89
N ILE A 113 7.24 20.73 -10.99
CA ILE A 113 6.33 19.62 -10.68
C ILE A 113 4.90 20.11 -10.93
N GLU A 114 4.18 19.33 -11.73
CA GLU A 114 2.75 19.49 -11.99
C GLU A 114 1.99 18.50 -11.08
N ALA A 115 1.12 19.00 -10.20
CA ALA A 115 0.32 18.15 -9.33
C ALA A 115 -0.93 17.64 -10.07
N GLN A 116 -0.99 16.33 -10.29
CA GLN A 116 -2.16 15.67 -10.85
C GLN A 116 -3.08 15.13 -9.75
N PRO A 117 -4.41 15.19 -9.94
CA PRO A 117 -5.33 14.50 -9.04
C PRO A 117 -5.07 12.98 -9.05
N PRO A 118 -5.31 12.26 -7.94
CA PRO A 118 -5.18 10.81 -7.90
C PRO A 118 -6.04 10.15 -8.99
N VAL A 119 -5.46 9.20 -9.70
CA VAL A 119 -6.19 8.45 -10.72
C VAL A 119 -7.17 7.52 -10.03
N THR A 120 -8.44 7.61 -10.40
CA THR A 120 -9.49 6.69 -9.91
C THR A 120 -9.84 5.70 -11.02
N TYR A 121 -9.87 4.42 -10.70
CA TYR A 121 -10.28 3.37 -11.65
C TYR A 121 -11.70 2.89 -11.34
N ASP A 122 -12.46 2.55 -12.38
CA ASP A 122 -13.75 1.89 -12.24
C ASP A 122 -13.62 0.49 -11.65
N LEU A 123 -14.65 0.04 -10.94
CA LEU A 123 -14.71 -1.30 -10.33
C LEU A 123 -14.46 -2.42 -11.35
N THR A 124 -14.82 -2.21 -12.62
CA THR A 124 -14.60 -3.18 -13.71
C THR A 124 -13.13 -3.43 -14.05
N ARG A 125 -12.22 -2.58 -13.57
CA ARG A 125 -10.77 -2.77 -13.68
C ARG A 125 -10.22 -3.66 -12.56
N PHE A 126 -11.03 -3.96 -11.55
CA PHE A 126 -10.68 -4.86 -10.46
C PHE A 126 -11.28 -6.24 -10.70
N HIS A 127 -10.47 -7.27 -10.46
CA HIS A 127 -10.90 -8.66 -10.58
C HIS A 127 -10.59 -9.39 -9.28
N LEU A 128 -11.57 -10.18 -8.82
CA LEU A 128 -11.47 -11.00 -7.63
C LEU A 128 -11.59 -12.47 -8.03
N ASP A 129 -10.46 -13.11 -8.29
CA ASP A 129 -10.42 -14.51 -8.72
C ASP A 129 -10.30 -15.44 -7.49
N SER A 130 -11.04 -16.53 -7.46
CA SER A 130 -11.05 -17.46 -6.32
C SER A 130 -10.43 -18.83 -6.66
N VAL A 131 -9.69 -19.41 -5.71
CA VAL A 131 -9.19 -20.79 -5.75
C VAL A 131 -9.52 -21.47 -4.43
N GLU A 132 -10.25 -22.59 -4.50
CA GLU A 132 -10.65 -23.36 -3.31
C GLU A 132 -9.65 -24.48 -2.99
N SER A 133 -9.56 -24.78 -1.70
CA SER A 133 -8.81 -25.90 -1.14
C SER A 133 -9.59 -26.51 0.01
N TYR A 134 -9.43 -27.82 0.21
CA TYR A 134 -10.18 -28.59 1.21
C TYR A 134 -9.19 -29.24 2.19
N PRO A 135 -8.64 -28.48 3.17
CA PRO A 135 -7.55 -28.94 4.02
C PRO A 135 -7.99 -29.98 5.07
N ALA A 136 -9.28 -30.07 5.38
CA ALA A 136 -9.84 -31.01 6.35
C ALA A 136 -11.28 -31.36 5.97
N GLN A 137 -11.85 -32.37 6.63
CA GLN A 137 -13.23 -32.77 6.40
C GLN A 137 -14.18 -31.62 6.78
N ALA A 138 -15.09 -31.28 5.88
CA ALA A 138 -16.08 -30.21 6.05
C ALA A 138 -15.50 -28.79 6.26
N THR A 139 -14.20 -28.59 5.99
CA THR A 139 -13.55 -27.27 5.96
C THR A 139 -13.13 -26.93 4.54
N THR A 140 -13.54 -25.76 4.08
CA THR A 140 -13.12 -25.18 2.79
C THR A 140 -12.35 -23.91 3.06
N VAL A 141 -11.19 -23.76 2.42
CA VAL A 141 -10.40 -22.52 2.41
C VAL A 141 -10.36 -21.99 0.98
N THR A 142 -10.93 -20.80 0.79
CA THR A 142 -10.98 -20.10 -0.50
C THR A 142 -9.99 -18.95 -0.48
N HIS A 143 -9.04 -18.97 -1.42
CA HIS A 143 -8.12 -17.88 -1.69
C HIS A 143 -8.71 -16.99 -2.75
N PHE A 144 -8.90 -15.72 -2.41
CA PHE A 144 -9.29 -14.70 -3.36
C PHE A 144 -8.08 -13.83 -3.69
N TYR A 145 -7.88 -13.58 -4.97
CA TYR A 145 -6.81 -12.78 -5.52
C TYR A 145 -7.40 -11.53 -6.13
N LEU A 146 -7.26 -10.41 -5.41
CA LEU A 146 -7.68 -9.11 -5.91
C LEU A 146 -6.57 -8.53 -6.79
N SER A 147 -6.89 -8.27 -8.06
CA SER A 147 -5.98 -7.64 -9.03
C SER A 147 -6.59 -6.36 -9.60
N LEU A 148 -5.71 -5.46 -10.05
CA LEU A 148 -6.06 -4.23 -10.76
C LEU A 148 -5.44 -4.28 -12.16
N ASN A 149 -6.29 -4.29 -13.20
CA ASN A 149 -5.87 -4.34 -14.60
C ASN A 149 -6.30 -3.07 -15.33
N VAL A 150 -5.32 -2.30 -15.81
CA VAL A 150 -5.51 -1.04 -16.54
C VAL A 150 -4.87 -1.20 -17.91
N ASP A 151 -5.67 -1.00 -18.97
CA ASP A 151 -5.23 -1.04 -20.38
C ASP A 151 -4.38 -2.25 -20.76
N GLY A 152 -4.79 -3.43 -20.26
CA GLY A 152 -4.13 -4.71 -20.54
C GLY A 152 -2.89 -4.99 -19.67
N GLN A 153 -2.55 -4.10 -18.75
CA GLN A 153 -1.45 -4.28 -17.80
C GLN A 153 -1.97 -4.42 -16.37
N GLN A 154 -1.38 -5.34 -15.62
CA GLN A 154 -1.64 -5.43 -14.18
C GLN A 154 -0.82 -4.39 -13.44
N LEU A 155 -1.50 -3.57 -12.64
CA LEU A 155 -0.85 -2.69 -11.67
C LEU A 155 -0.72 -3.42 -10.33
N LYS A 156 0.46 -3.32 -9.73
CA LYS A 156 0.73 -3.92 -8.42
C LYS A 156 -0.06 -3.19 -7.33
N LEU A 157 -0.76 -3.94 -6.49
CA LEU A 157 -1.30 -3.46 -5.22
C LEU A 157 -0.20 -3.58 -4.16
N ILE A 158 0.05 -2.49 -3.42
CA ILE A 158 1.17 -2.39 -2.47
C ILE A 158 0.74 -2.15 -1.02
N GLY A 159 -0.55 -2.23 -0.75
CA GLY A 159 -1.10 -2.12 0.59
C GLY A 159 -2.59 -1.89 0.56
N TRP A 160 -3.18 -1.91 1.74
CA TRP A 160 -4.58 -1.55 1.95
C TRP A 160 -4.77 -0.97 3.35
N SER A 161 -5.93 -0.34 3.57
CA SER A 161 -6.36 0.15 4.88
C SER A 161 -7.87 -0.01 5.03
N SER A 162 -8.38 -0.03 6.26
CA SER A 162 -9.82 0.04 6.53
C SER A 162 -10.09 1.04 7.65
N LYS A 163 -11.25 1.70 7.58
CA LYS A 163 -11.74 2.58 8.65
C LYS A 163 -12.50 1.83 9.74
N ALA A 164 -12.90 0.58 9.49
CA ALA A 164 -13.59 -0.23 10.48
C ALA A 164 -12.61 -0.65 11.59
N GLU A 165 -13.07 -0.69 12.85
CA GLU A 165 -12.34 -1.37 13.90
C GLU A 165 -12.28 -2.86 13.58
N THR A 166 -11.15 -3.28 13.05
CA THR A 166 -10.93 -4.68 12.75
C THR A 166 -10.42 -5.39 13.99
N GLY A 167 -11.07 -6.49 14.37
CA GLY A 167 -10.57 -7.30 15.48
C GLY A 167 -9.25 -7.96 15.10
N TYR A 168 -8.21 -7.76 15.91
CA TYR A 168 -7.03 -8.62 15.89
C TYR A 168 -7.42 -9.97 16.47
N GLY A 169 -7.32 -11.04 15.68
CA GLY A 169 -7.38 -12.38 16.26
C GLY A 169 -6.17 -12.56 17.16
N VAL A 170 -6.34 -12.90 18.44
CA VAL A 170 -5.22 -13.10 19.39
C VAL A 170 -4.18 -14.11 18.87
N PHE A 171 -4.58 -14.97 17.92
CA PHE A 171 -3.74 -15.95 17.25
C PHE A 171 -3.44 -15.62 15.77
N SER A 172 -4.14 -14.67 15.14
CA SER A 172 -3.89 -14.23 13.77
C SER A 172 -3.29 -12.82 13.80
N ARG A 173 -2.01 -12.68 13.46
CA ARG A 173 -1.40 -11.34 13.27
C ARG A 173 -2.05 -10.54 12.14
N SER A 174 -2.92 -11.19 11.35
CA SER A 174 -3.68 -10.60 10.27
C SER A 174 -5.04 -10.06 10.72
N THR A 175 -5.53 -9.11 9.94
CA THR A 175 -6.77 -8.41 10.18
C THR A 175 -7.99 -9.25 9.82
N LYS A 176 -8.85 -9.56 10.81
CA LYS A 176 -10.15 -10.19 10.55
C LYS A 176 -11.08 -9.15 9.94
N ALA A 177 -11.44 -9.35 8.68
CA ALA A 177 -12.30 -8.44 7.92
C ALA A 177 -13.79 -8.73 8.15
N LEU A 178 -14.19 -10.00 8.05
CA LEU A 178 -15.56 -10.44 8.22
C LEU A 178 -15.62 -11.76 8.99
N GLU A 179 -16.69 -11.90 9.76
CA GLU A 179 -17.11 -13.17 10.32
C GLU A 179 -18.59 -13.35 10.05
N MET A 180 -18.94 -14.57 9.67
CA MET A 180 -20.27 -14.95 9.25
C MET A 180 -20.64 -16.27 9.88
N ARG A 181 -21.91 -16.38 10.28
CA ARG A 181 -22.51 -17.65 10.69
C ARG A 181 -23.87 -17.78 10.07
N GLY A 182 -24.22 -19.00 9.68
CA GLY A 182 -25.51 -19.29 9.09
C GLY A 182 -25.91 -20.73 9.33
N PHE A 183 -27.15 -21.03 9.00
CA PHE A 183 -27.72 -22.35 9.06
C PHE A 183 -27.81 -22.91 7.64
N TYR A 184 -27.48 -24.19 7.44
CA TYR A 184 -27.77 -24.91 6.21
C TYR A 184 -29.26 -25.27 6.19
N PRO A 185 -30.06 -24.72 5.26
CA PRO A 185 -31.51 -24.94 5.24
C PRO A 185 -31.91 -26.42 5.16
N ASP A 186 -31.04 -27.27 4.58
CA ASP A 186 -31.36 -28.65 4.20
C ASP A 186 -30.73 -29.72 5.12
N SER A 187 -29.97 -29.34 6.16
CA SER A 187 -29.14 -30.33 6.87
C SER A 187 -28.98 -30.18 8.38
N ASP A 188 -29.75 -29.31 9.04
CA ASP A 188 -29.67 -29.03 10.48
C ASP A 188 -28.27 -28.60 10.99
N PHE A 189 -27.33 -28.31 10.08
CA PHE A 189 -25.98 -27.91 10.42
C PHE A 189 -25.83 -26.40 10.37
N TRP A 190 -25.03 -25.87 11.29
CA TRP A 190 -24.54 -24.51 11.20
C TRP A 190 -23.21 -24.46 10.44
N TRP A 191 -22.93 -23.33 9.82
CA TRP A 191 -21.63 -23.02 9.25
C TRP A 191 -21.11 -21.72 9.81
N ARG A 192 -19.78 -21.65 9.89
CA ARG A 192 -19.05 -20.44 10.23
C ARG A 192 -18.03 -20.15 9.15
N SER A 193 -17.97 -18.89 8.73
CA SER A 193 -17.00 -18.41 7.79
C SER A 193 -16.22 -17.21 8.33
N LEU A 194 -14.90 -17.24 8.19
CA LEU A 194 -13.99 -16.19 8.58
C LEU A 194 -13.27 -15.66 7.35
N CYS A 195 -13.21 -14.35 7.21
CA CYS A 195 -12.48 -13.67 6.15
C CYS A 195 -11.34 -12.83 6.72
N HIS A 196 -10.16 -12.99 6.14
CA HIS A 196 -8.97 -12.21 6.42
C HIS A 196 -8.50 -11.52 5.14
N VAL A 197 -8.05 -10.27 5.27
CA VAL A 197 -7.32 -9.57 4.20
C VAL A 197 -5.87 -9.52 4.66
N ALA A 198 -4.96 -10.12 3.90
CA ALA A 198 -3.55 -10.18 4.27
C ALA A 198 -2.88 -8.82 4.06
N SER A 199 -1.91 -8.46 4.91
CA SER A 199 -1.00 -7.37 4.54
C SER A 199 -0.12 -7.82 3.38
N VAL A 200 0.30 -6.93 2.49
CA VAL A 200 1.05 -7.29 1.27
C VAL A 200 2.45 -7.86 1.53
N ASP A 201 2.97 -7.72 2.75
CA ASP A 201 4.25 -8.24 3.23
C ASP A 201 4.10 -9.53 4.04
N GLU A 202 2.87 -9.95 4.36
CA GLU A 202 2.62 -11.25 4.99
C GLU A 202 2.91 -12.39 4.02
N GLN A 203 3.52 -13.47 4.51
CA GLN A 203 3.72 -14.69 3.73
C GLN A 203 2.69 -15.76 4.07
N GLU A 204 2.11 -15.67 5.26
CA GLU A 204 1.13 -16.62 5.77
C GLU A 204 0.16 -15.96 6.73
N VAL A 205 -1.06 -16.48 6.74
CA VAL A 205 -2.09 -16.15 7.74
C VAL A 205 -2.52 -17.43 8.45
N TYR A 206 -2.89 -17.27 9.73
CA TYR A 206 -3.41 -18.36 10.55
C TYR A 206 -4.90 -18.16 10.76
N LEU A 207 -5.71 -19.11 10.29
CA LEU A 207 -7.15 -19.10 10.45
C LEU A 207 -7.51 -19.98 11.64
N VAL A 208 -8.23 -19.41 12.60
CA VAL A 208 -8.71 -20.13 13.79
C VAL A 208 -10.18 -20.41 13.63
N LEU A 209 -10.50 -21.65 13.29
CA LEU A 209 -11.86 -22.13 13.10
C LEU A 209 -12.37 -22.86 14.35
N PRO A 210 -13.70 -22.96 14.51
CA PRO A 210 -14.30 -23.72 15.60
C PRO A 210 -13.84 -25.19 15.57
N PRO A 211 -13.90 -25.89 16.70
CA PRO A 211 -13.61 -27.31 16.75
C PRO A 211 -14.54 -28.13 15.84
N GLU A 212 -14.05 -29.28 15.39
CA GLU A 212 -14.89 -30.33 14.80
C GLU A 212 -15.79 -30.97 15.87
N ARG A 213 -16.86 -31.65 15.42
CA ARG A 213 -17.75 -32.41 16.29
C ARG A 213 -16.91 -33.43 17.10
N GLU A 214 -17.12 -33.47 18.42
CA GLU A 214 -16.41 -34.36 19.37
C GLU A 214 -14.95 -33.97 19.68
N VAL A 215 -14.44 -32.86 19.13
CA VAL A 215 -13.10 -32.34 19.42
C VAL A 215 -13.23 -31.06 20.27
N ASN A 216 -12.49 -30.93 21.37
CA ASN A 216 -12.54 -29.73 22.23
C ASN A 216 -11.40 -28.74 21.95
N ARG A 217 -10.86 -28.72 20.72
CA ARG A 217 -9.72 -27.87 20.33
C ARG A 217 -10.04 -27.11 19.04
N PRO A 218 -9.77 -25.78 18.98
CA PRO A 218 -9.91 -25.02 17.75
C PRO A 218 -9.07 -25.61 16.62
N GLN A 219 -9.60 -25.53 15.40
CA GLN A 219 -8.87 -25.89 14.19
C GLN A 219 -7.98 -24.71 13.78
N LEU A 220 -6.67 -24.92 13.71
CA LEU A 220 -5.70 -23.91 13.27
C LEU A 220 -5.22 -24.25 11.85
N HIS A 221 -5.55 -23.41 10.88
CA HIS A 221 -5.09 -23.58 9.50
C HIS A 221 -4.08 -22.50 9.15
N ARG A 222 -2.87 -22.95 8.80
CA ARG A 222 -1.83 -22.11 8.22
C ARG A 222 -2.07 -22.01 6.72
N VAL A 223 -2.16 -20.79 6.21
CA VAL A 223 -2.49 -20.52 4.81
C VAL A 223 -1.43 -19.59 4.22
N VAL A 224 -0.84 -19.97 3.08
CA VAL A 224 0.13 -19.14 2.36
C VAL A 224 -0.61 -18.02 1.63
N VAL A 225 -0.10 -16.80 1.72
CA VAL A 225 -0.69 -15.60 1.09
C VAL A 225 0.36 -14.81 0.32
N ASN A 226 -0.10 -13.90 -0.53
CA ASN A 226 0.73 -13.06 -1.41
C ASN A 226 1.70 -13.87 -2.30
N ASP A 227 1.29 -15.09 -2.67
CA ASP A 227 2.00 -15.99 -3.58
C ASP A 227 1.88 -15.54 -5.06
N ARG A 228 0.94 -14.64 -5.37
CA ARG A 228 0.79 -14.00 -6.68
C ARG A 228 1.29 -12.56 -6.62
N LYS A 229 2.40 -12.31 -7.33
CA LYS A 229 3.00 -10.96 -7.44
C LYS A 229 1.96 -9.97 -7.94
N GLY A 230 1.89 -8.80 -7.31
CA GLY A 230 1.03 -7.72 -7.77
C GLY A 230 -0.39 -7.73 -7.21
N MET A 231 -0.84 -8.85 -6.66
CA MET A 231 -2.22 -9.04 -6.20
C MET A 231 -2.31 -8.97 -4.67
N LEU A 232 -3.48 -8.58 -4.17
CA LEU A 232 -3.79 -8.65 -2.74
C LEU A 232 -4.48 -9.98 -2.43
N SER A 233 -3.95 -10.72 -1.45
CA SER A 233 -4.56 -11.96 -0.98
C SER A 233 -5.64 -11.70 0.07
N ILE A 234 -6.81 -12.26 -0.18
CA ILE A 234 -7.94 -12.32 0.74
C ILE A 234 -8.23 -13.80 0.96
N VAL A 235 -8.39 -14.24 2.20
CA VAL A 235 -8.58 -15.65 2.53
C VAL A 235 -9.88 -15.81 3.30
N GLN A 236 -10.71 -16.73 2.81
CA GLN A 236 -11.92 -17.18 3.48
C GLN A 236 -11.73 -18.61 3.96
N ALA A 237 -12.12 -18.90 5.19
CA ALA A 237 -12.31 -20.27 5.63
C ALA A 237 -13.72 -20.49 6.12
N SER A 238 -14.37 -21.52 5.60
CA SER A 238 -15.72 -21.94 5.94
C SER A 238 -15.69 -23.35 6.48
N THR A 239 -16.33 -23.59 7.61
CA THR A 239 -16.45 -24.92 8.22
C THR A 239 -17.82 -25.13 8.83
N LEU A 240 -18.15 -26.39 9.16
CA LEU A 240 -19.31 -26.68 9.99
C LEU A 240 -19.06 -26.19 11.41
N ASP A 241 -20.03 -25.47 11.96
CA ASP A 241 -19.99 -25.00 13.34
C ASP A 241 -20.93 -25.86 14.18
N PHE A 242 -20.40 -26.40 15.28
CA PHE A 242 -21.15 -27.20 16.24
C PHE A 242 -21.27 -26.48 17.59
N THR A 243 -20.86 -25.20 17.66
CA THR A 243 -20.78 -24.41 18.89
C THR A 243 -21.84 -23.30 18.92
N GLU A 244 -22.94 -23.57 19.64
CA GLU A 244 -24.06 -22.66 20.02
C GLU A 244 -24.91 -21.99 18.91
N ASP A 245 -26.23 -21.92 19.16
CA ASP A 245 -27.32 -21.57 18.22
C ASP A 245 -27.50 -20.06 17.89
N VAL A 246 -26.49 -19.22 18.15
CA VAL A 246 -26.65 -17.76 18.00
C VAL A 246 -26.19 -17.31 16.62
N HIS A 247 -27.15 -16.87 15.81
CA HIS A 247 -26.91 -16.20 14.54
C HIS A 247 -26.20 -14.86 14.78
N VAL A 248 -24.95 -14.76 14.34
CA VAL A 248 -24.22 -13.47 14.22
C VAL A 248 -23.78 -13.34 12.77
N GLY A 249 -24.58 -12.65 11.97
CA GLY A 249 -24.20 -12.24 10.62
C GLY A 249 -23.86 -10.75 10.62
N ASN A 250 -22.64 -10.38 10.22
CA ASN A 250 -22.43 -9.04 9.69
C ASN A 250 -23.23 -8.94 8.38
N GLU A 251 -24.32 -8.17 8.40
CA GLU A 251 -25.18 -8.00 7.21
C GLU A 251 -24.63 -6.99 6.19
N GLY A 252 -23.53 -6.32 6.52
CA GLY A 252 -22.90 -5.28 5.71
C GLY A 252 -21.74 -5.76 4.83
N ALA A 253 -21.22 -4.84 4.02
CA ALA A 253 -19.95 -5.02 3.33
C ALA A 253 -18.79 -4.58 4.23
N PHE A 254 -17.65 -5.26 4.11
CA PHE A 254 -16.39 -4.78 4.67
C PHE A 254 -15.73 -3.83 3.68
N TYR A 255 -15.69 -2.54 4.03
CA TYR A 255 -15.08 -1.51 3.20
C TYR A 255 -13.61 -1.31 3.53
N PHE A 256 -12.79 -1.15 2.49
CA PHE A 256 -11.35 -0.99 2.58
C PHE A 256 -10.84 -0.21 1.37
N THR A 257 -9.71 0.48 1.54
CA THR A 257 -9.01 1.19 0.47
C THR A 257 -7.79 0.37 0.09
N VAL A 258 -7.62 0.02 -1.19
CA VAL A 258 -6.38 -0.56 -1.72
C VAL A 258 -5.51 0.51 -2.35
N TYR A 259 -4.19 0.38 -2.22
CA TYR A 259 -3.24 1.33 -2.82
C TYR A 259 -2.51 0.66 -3.97
N ASP A 260 -2.57 1.30 -5.15
CA ASP A 260 -1.77 0.87 -6.28
C ASP A 260 -0.30 1.31 -6.13
N VAL A 261 0.53 0.82 -7.05
CA VAL A 261 1.97 1.07 -7.07
C VAL A 261 2.34 2.55 -7.19
N TYR A 262 1.45 3.40 -7.71
CA TYR A 262 1.64 4.85 -7.83
C TYR A 262 1.13 5.62 -6.60
N GLY A 263 0.47 4.94 -5.67
CA GLY A 263 -0.08 5.51 -4.45
C GLY A 263 -1.50 6.05 -4.58
N ASN A 264 -2.21 5.75 -5.67
CA ASN A 264 -3.63 6.05 -5.72
C ASN A 264 -4.40 5.05 -4.85
N GLY A 265 -5.27 5.58 -3.98
CA GLY A 265 -6.18 4.80 -3.16
C GLY A 265 -7.48 4.52 -3.90
N HIS A 266 -7.98 3.28 -3.80
CA HIS A 266 -9.21 2.84 -4.44
C HIS A 266 -10.13 2.21 -3.39
N ASP A 267 -11.28 2.83 -3.17
CA ASP A 267 -12.26 2.38 -2.17
C ASP A 267 -13.10 1.23 -2.74
N LEU A 268 -13.01 0.09 -2.05
CA LEU A 268 -13.65 -1.18 -2.41
C LEU A 268 -14.40 -1.75 -1.20
N GLY A 269 -15.28 -2.71 -1.47
CA GLY A 269 -15.97 -3.48 -0.44
C GLY A 269 -16.02 -4.96 -0.75
N LEU A 270 -15.93 -5.78 0.29
CA LEU A 270 -16.31 -7.20 0.24
C LEU A 270 -17.72 -7.33 0.77
N ARG A 271 -18.67 -7.57 -0.12
CA ARG A 271 -20.06 -7.82 0.24
C ARG A 271 -20.33 -9.31 0.22
N VAL A 272 -20.97 -9.78 1.28
CA VAL A 272 -21.48 -11.15 1.36
C VAL A 272 -22.47 -11.43 0.24
N ASP A 273 -22.24 -12.51 -0.49
CA ASP A 273 -23.23 -13.12 -1.39
C ASP A 273 -23.99 -14.23 -0.64
N LYS A 274 -25.21 -13.88 -0.20
CA LYS A 274 -26.12 -14.78 0.51
C LYS A 274 -26.82 -15.79 -0.43
N SER A 275 -26.64 -15.69 -1.76
CA SER A 275 -27.25 -16.62 -2.72
C SER A 275 -26.54 -17.97 -2.80
N VAL A 276 -25.33 -18.05 -2.26
CA VAL A 276 -24.52 -19.28 -2.17
C VAL A 276 -24.39 -19.68 -0.71
N VAL A 277 -24.35 -21.00 -0.45
CA VAL A 277 -24.16 -21.56 0.89
C VAL A 277 -23.01 -22.58 0.85
N PRO A 278 -21.94 -22.43 1.65
CA PRO A 278 -21.67 -21.28 2.53
C PRO A 278 -21.45 -20.00 1.72
N SER A 279 -21.83 -18.85 2.27
CA SER A 279 -21.78 -17.58 1.54
C SER A 279 -20.35 -17.19 1.13
N THR A 280 -20.21 -16.65 -0.07
CA THR A 280 -18.95 -16.14 -0.65
C THR A 280 -18.98 -14.59 -0.68
N PHE A 281 -17.98 -13.96 -1.28
CA PHE A 281 -17.90 -12.51 -1.41
C PHE A 281 -18.02 -12.06 -2.86
N ALA A 282 -18.72 -10.96 -3.04
CA ALA A 282 -18.67 -10.16 -4.24
C ALA A 282 -17.91 -8.87 -3.95
N LEU A 283 -17.04 -8.48 -4.88
CA LEU A 283 -16.41 -7.16 -4.85
C LEU A 283 -17.46 -6.10 -5.19
N VAL A 284 -17.54 -5.05 -4.39
CA VAL A 284 -18.40 -3.89 -4.60
C VAL A 284 -17.59 -2.61 -4.54
N LYS A 285 -18.15 -1.52 -5.07
CA LYS A 285 -17.57 -0.19 -4.92
C LYS A 285 -17.74 0.28 -3.47
N GLY A 286 -16.68 0.89 -2.91
CA GLY A 286 -16.69 1.52 -1.58
C GLY A 286 -17.26 2.93 -1.55
#